data_AF-A0A661PN87-F1
#
_entry.id   AF-A0A661PN87-F1
#
_cell.length_a   1.000
_cell.length_b   1.000
_cell.length_c   1.000
_cell.angle_alpha   90.00
_cell.angle_beta   90.00
_cell.angle_gamma   90.00
#
_symmetry.space_group_name_H-M   'P 1'
#
loop_
_entity.id
_entity.type
_entity.pdbx_description
1 polymer ?
#
loop_
_entity_poly.entity_id
_entity_poly.type
_entity_poly.pdbx_seq_one_letter_code
_entity_poly.pdbx_strand_id
1 'polypeptide(L)'
;MNNISQVLDKLFDRYRIVFWYDDRRELRAEFEALELPGVEKVEIDNNEFALKYRVLRQEPEHRFLLYRHGPAPADLQNWLLDVELAHGVFYADQVTIWLNELELGPEYSELVREHLPFFKAAKRREAFKKGIRASDNPERLRLVMLAVCSGSEPRIDAVLENLLAELAQGGDEKIRLIERCGLQAYFWKRVECHYGYQSEPPGLKDFVIDLFKYCYERNVGLTDVDRDECLVFLNRWKDNVHHGKAYEKLAHEIAEILQIEDDLRQRDLKSLRDLDYFSLIDQRILVLLLEGIVFRTMALADCVEIVRRRRMSHWYRKFADVYEAVYHAALFLQYFHDLDVEVESAAAAIR
;
A
#
# COMPACT_ATOMS: atom_id res chain seq x y z
N MET A 1 23.12 12.29 21.76
CA MET A 1 22.60 13.25 22.75
C MET A 1 21.10 13.37 22.52
N ASN A 2 20.28 13.04 23.52
CA ASN A 2 18.83 12.94 23.38
C ASN A 2 18.22 14.30 22.98
N ASN A 3 17.30 14.29 22.01
CA ASN A 3 16.56 15.47 21.52
C ASN A 3 15.89 16.25 22.68
N ILE A 4 15.43 15.53 23.71
CA ILE A 4 14.83 16.10 24.93
C ILE A 4 15.79 17.04 25.66
N SER A 5 17.07 16.66 25.82
CA SER A 5 18.07 17.50 26.49
C SER A 5 18.26 18.83 25.75
N GLN A 6 18.35 18.79 24.42
CA GLN A 6 18.54 20.00 23.62
C GLN A 6 17.36 20.97 23.68
N VAL A 7 16.12 20.43 23.74
CA VAL A 7 14.93 21.27 23.90
C VAL A 7 14.88 21.90 25.29
N LEU A 8 15.21 21.12 26.32
CA LEU A 8 15.26 21.61 27.69
C LEU A 8 16.36 22.65 27.88
N ASP A 9 17.55 22.45 27.30
CA ASP A 9 18.64 23.44 27.35
C ASP A 9 18.18 24.79 26.79
N LYS A 10 17.51 24.79 25.63
CA LYS A 10 16.93 26.02 25.04
C LYS A 10 15.86 26.68 25.92
N LEU A 11 15.07 25.89 26.65
CA LEU A 11 14.10 26.44 27.59
C LEU A 11 14.80 27.05 28.81
N PHE A 12 15.85 26.41 29.31
CA PHE A 12 16.65 26.90 30.43
C PHE A 12 17.51 28.13 30.10
N ASP A 13 17.75 28.42 28.82
CA ASP A 13 18.35 29.70 28.38
C ASP A 13 17.43 30.90 28.64
N ARG A 14 16.10 30.68 28.67
CA ARG A 14 15.09 31.74 28.86
C ARG A 14 14.42 31.70 30.22
N TYR A 15 14.26 30.52 30.79
CA TYR A 15 13.46 30.30 31.98
C TYR A 15 14.27 29.55 33.02
N ARG A 16 14.24 30.03 34.26
CA ARG A 16 14.88 29.34 35.38
C ARG A 16 14.11 28.09 35.82
N ILE A 17 12.79 28.12 35.71
CA ILE A 17 11.88 27.03 36.06
C ILE A 17 11.28 26.50 34.77
N VAL A 18 11.25 25.18 34.60
CA VAL A 18 10.59 24.54 33.47
C VAL A 18 9.64 23.45 34.00
N PHE A 19 8.38 23.49 33.59
CA PHE A 19 7.39 22.47 33.92
C PHE A 19 7.41 21.35 32.88
N TRP A 20 7.43 20.09 33.32
CA TRP A 20 7.29 18.92 32.47
C TRP A 20 6.01 18.18 32.85
N TYR A 21 5.00 18.26 31.99
CA TYR A 21 3.77 17.48 32.13
C TYR A 21 3.86 16.20 31.28
N ASP A 22 3.88 15.04 31.93
CA ASP A 22 3.84 13.72 31.27
C ASP A 22 2.43 13.14 31.36
N ASP A 23 1.57 13.52 30.41
CA ASP A 23 0.14 13.20 30.39
C ASP A 23 -0.17 11.70 30.54
N ARG A 24 0.64 10.84 29.88
CA ARG A 24 0.41 9.39 29.85
C ARG A 24 1.41 8.58 30.66
N ARG A 25 2.30 9.24 31.41
CA ARG A 25 3.40 8.60 32.14
C ARG A 25 4.31 7.77 31.21
N GLU A 26 4.40 8.15 29.94
CA GLU A 26 5.18 7.43 28.92
C GLU A 26 6.66 7.83 28.96
N LEU A 27 7.00 8.96 29.61
CA LEU A 27 8.33 9.58 29.59
C LEU A 27 9.03 9.59 30.96
N ARG A 28 8.51 8.83 31.93
CA ARG A 28 9.08 8.72 33.28
C ARG A 28 10.53 8.23 33.26
N ALA A 29 10.82 7.21 32.46
CA ALA A 29 12.16 6.63 32.37
C ALA A 29 13.16 7.63 31.78
N GLU A 30 12.74 8.40 30.77
CA GLU A 30 13.50 9.47 30.15
C GLU A 30 13.77 10.60 31.14
N PHE A 31 12.77 11.01 31.93
CA PHE A 31 12.94 12.01 32.99
C PHE A 31 13.95 11.56 34.05
N GLU A 32 13.88 10.30 34.49
CA GLU A 32 14.81 9.74 35.49
C GLU A 32 16.24 9.65 34.95
N ALA A 33 16.42 9.17 33.72
CA ALA A 33 17.72 9.02 33.07
C ALA A 33 18.36 10.35 32.62
N LEU A 34 17.59 11.45 32.60
CA LEU A 34 18.08 12.74 32.12
C LEU A 34 19.06 13.38 33.12
N GLU A 35 20.27 13.69 32.66
CA GLU A 35 21.25 14.47 33.41
C GLU A 35 21.33 15.89 32.84
N LEU A 36 20.96 16.88 33.66
CA LEU A 36 21.06 18.31 33.33
C LEU A 36 21.96 19.00 34.37
N PRO A 37 23.23 19.30 34.04
CA PRO A 37 24.14 19.96 34.97
C PRO A 37 23.58 21.32 35.44
N GLY A 38 23.51 21.51 36.76
CA GLY A 38 23.04 22.77 37.36
C GLY A 38 21.52 22.98 37.35
N VAL A 39 20.74 21.94 37.01
CA VAL A 39 19.27 21.93 37.09
C VAL A 39 18.85 20.86 38.10
N GLU A 40 18.03 21.23 39.08
CA GLU A 40 17.43 20.28 40.00
C GLU A 40 16.11 19.73 39.45
N LYS A 41 16.00 18.40 39.40
CA LYS A 41 14.77 17.70 39.00
C LYS A 41 13.90 17.47 40.24
N VAL A 42 12.65 17.94 40.21
CA VAL A 42 11.71 17.81 41.33
C VAL A 42 10.37 17.30 40.82
N GLU A 43 9.81 16.30 41.51
CA GLU A 43 8.46 15.78 41.21
C GLU A 43 7.39 16.60 41.96
N ILE A 44 6.34 17.00 41.23
CA ILE A 44 5.13 17.60 41.76
C ILE A 44 4.20 16.45 42.18
N ASP A 45 4.11 16.23 43.48
CA ASP A 45 3.28 15.19 44.09
C ASP A 45 2.69 15.72 45.40
N ASN A 46 1.54 16.41 45.27
CA ASN A 46 0.79 16.99 46.39
C ASN A 46 1.65 17.87 47.34
N ASN A 47 2.69 18.50 46.78
CA ASN A 47 3.69 19.32 47.46
C ASN A 47 3.75 20.75 46.90
N GLU A 48 2.76 21.15 46.08
CA GLU A 48 2.77 22.37 45.28
C GLU A 48 3.02 23.62 46.12
N PHE A 49 2.41 23.72 47.31
CA PHE A 49 2.59 24.88 48.19
C PHE A 49 4.05 25.01 48.70
N ALA A 50 4.62 23.91 49.19
CA ALA A 50 5.99 23.89 49.67
C ALA A 50 6.98 24.15 48.52
N LEU A 51 6.70 23.55 47.36
CA LEU A 51 7.48 23.74 46.14
C LEU A 51 7.46 25.20 45.69
N LYS A 52 6.28 25.83 45.66
CA LYS A 52 6.12 27.25 45.32
C LYS A 52 6.95 28.15 46.23
N TYR A 53 6.91 27.90 47.54
CA TYR A 53 7.72 28.64 48.50
C TYR A 53 9.22 28.42 48.26
N ARG A 54 9.66 27.18 48.05
CA ARG A 54 11.06 26.83 47.80
C ARG A 54 11.60 27.55 46.57
N VAL A 55 10.95 27.38 45.43
CA VAL A 55 11.45 27.90 44.15
C VAL A 55 11.37 29.43 44.07
N LEU A 56 10.40 30.08 44.74
CA LEU A 56 10.25 31.54 44.69
C LEU A 56 10.97 32.29 45.81
N ARG A 57 11.22 31.66 46.97
CA ARG A 57 11.75 32.35 48.17
C ARG A 57 13.05 31.77 48.70
N GLN A 58 13.18 30.45 48.80
CA GLN A 58 14.37 29.83 49.39
C GLN A 58 15.52 29.75 48.40
N GLU A 59 15.21 29.40 47.15
CA GLU A 59 16.20 29.15 46.10
C GLU A 59 15.85 29.95 44.82
N PRO A 60 15.89 31.30 44.88
CA PRO A 60 15.42 32.16 43.80
C PRO A 60 16.32 32.16 42.55
N GLU A 61 17.60 31.79 42.69
CA GLU A 61 18.57 31.77 41.59
C GLU A 61 18.81 30.36 41.01
N HIS A 62 18.33 29.31 41.70
CA HIS A 62 18.55 27.92 41.29
C HIS A 62 17.60 27.49 40.17
N ARG A 63 18.05 26.64 39.23
CA ARG A 63 17.20 26.18 38.11
C ARG A 63 16.46 24.90 38.50
N PHE A 64 15.19 24.81 38.11
CA PHE A 64 14.32 23.68 38.46
C PHE A 64 13.61 23.11 37.23
N LEU A 65 13.63 21.78 37.11
CA LEU A 65 12.76 21.01 36.22
C LEU A 65 11.67 20.35 37.06
N LEU A 66 10.45 20.88 36.99
CA LEU A 66 9.30 20.42 37.77
C LEU A 66 8.49 19.41 36.98
N TYR A 67 8.52 18.14 37.36
CA TYR A 67 7.84 17.05 36.66
C TYR A 67 6.53 16.68 37.34
N ARG A 68 5.46 16.51 36.57
CA ARG A 68 4.18 15.98 37.05
C ARG A 68 3.73 14.83 36.16
N HIS A 69 3.25 13.76 36.79
CA HIS A 69 2.55 12.70 36.09
C HIS A 69 1.08 13.08 35.83
N GLY A 70 0.59 12.79 34.62
CA GLY A 70 -0.77 13.13 34.21
C GLY A 70 -0.89 14.52 33.57
N PRO A 71 -2.10 14.88 33.09
CA PRO A 71 -2.34 16.15 32.43
C PRO A 71 -2.08 17.32 33.39
N ALA A 72 -1.81 18.49 32.80
CA ALA A 72 -1.79 19.74 33.56
C ALA A 72 -3.14 19.92 34.30
N PRO A 73 -3.13 20.39 35.56
CA PRO A 73 -4.37 20.65 36.28
C PRO A 73 -5.17 21.75 35.59
N ALA A 74 -6.50 21.72 35.73
CA ALA A 74 -7.32 22.88 35.36
C ALA A 74 -6.87 24.13 36.15
N ASP A 75 -6.96 25.31 35.55
CA ASP A 75 -6.44 26.57 36.10
C ASP A 75 -6.81 26.81 37.58
N LEU A 76 -8.07 26.58 37.95
CA LEU A 76 -8.56 26.76 39.33
C LEU A 76 -7.96 25.77 40.34
N GLN A 77 -7.44 24.64 39.86
CA GLN A 77 -6.81 23.59 40.67
C GLN A 77 -5.28 23.64 40.59
N ASN A 78 -4.71 24.49 39.73
CA ASN A 78 -3.26 24.59 39.55
C ASN A 78 -2.68 25.63 40.52
N TRP A 79 -2.15 25.16 41.66
CA TRP A 79 -1.54 26.02 42.69
C TRP A 79 -0.26 26.73 42.21
N LEU A 80 0.35 26.21 41.15
CA LEU A 80 1.56 26.72 40.52
C LEU A 80 1.27 27.52 39.25
N LEU A 81 0.00 27.80 38.93
CA LEU A 81 -0.39 28.45 37.66
C LEU A 81 0.34 29.77 37.41
N ASP A 82 0.49 30.61 38.43
CA ASP A 82 1.22 31.87 38.34
C ASP A 82 2.72 31.67 38.05
N VAL A 83 3.31 30.61 38.61
CA VAL A 83 4.70 30.23 38.33
C VAL A 83 4.82 29.67 36.92
N GLU A 84 3.89 28.81 36.50
CA GLU A 84 3.80 28.22 35.18
C GLU A 84 3.69 29.28 34.08
N LEU A 85 2.76 30.23 34.24
CA LEU A 85 2.55 31.34 33.30
C LEU A 85 3.74 32.29 33.20
N ALA A 86 4.54 32.41 34.27
CA ALA A 86 5.74 33.25 34.28
C ALA A 86 6.99 32.56 33.71
N HIS A 87 6.94 31.25 33.46
CA HIS A 87 8.11 30.44 33.13
C HIS A 87 7.85 29.51 31.93
N GLY A 88 8.77 28.57 31.67
CA GLY A 88 8.69 27.67 30.53
C GLY A 88 7.87 26.42 30.86
N VAL A 89 7.04 25.98 29.93
CA VAL A 89 6.40 24.66 30.00
C VAL A 89 6.94 23.79 28.88
N PHE A 90 7.66 22.74 29.27
CA PHE A 90 7.99 21.62 28.42
C PHE A 90 6.77 20.70 28.34
N TYR A 91 5.92 20.95 27.35
CA TYR A 91 4.89 20.01 26.95
C TYR A 91 5.55 18.83 26.25
N ALA A 92 5.92 17.84 27.05
CA ALA A 92 6.42 16.55 26.59
C ALA A 92 5.27 15.68 26.08
N ASP A 93 4.38 16.22 25.24
CA ASP A 93 3.54 15.35 24.43
C ASP A 93 4.53 14.60 23.52
N GLN A 94 4.53 13.28 23.60
CA GLN A 94 5.35 12.42 22.76
C GLN A 94 5.18 12.79 21.26
N VAL A 95 4.01 13.34 20.91
CA VAL A 95 3.70 14.01 19.64
C VAL A 95 4.67 15.15 19.33
N THR A 96 4.90 16.11 20.23
CA THR A 96 5.82 17.23 20.04
C THR A 96 7.25 16.75 19.80
N ILE A 97 7.68 15.72 20.54
CA ILE A 97 9.01 15.12 20.35
C ILE A 97 9.12 14.52 18.95
N TRP A 98 8.11 13.76 18.50
CA TRP A 98 8.11 13.18 17.16
C TRP A 98 7.99 14.23 16.06
N LEU A 99 7.19 15.29 16.25
CA LEU A 99 7.11 16.40 15.29
C LEU A 99 8.46 17.08 15.11
N ASN A 100 9.16 17.36 16.21
CA ASN A 100 10.52 17.92 16.16
C ASN A 100 11.51 16.95 15.48
N GLU A 101 11.44 15.66 15.77
CA GLU A 101 12.26 14.62 15.11
C GLU A 101 12.02 14.58 13.59
N LEU A 102 10.76 14.75 13.18
CA LEU A 102 10.31 14.71 11.79
C LEU A 102 10.45 16.06 11.07
N GLU A 103 10.88 17.11 11.77
CA GLU A 103 10.95 18.49 11.26
C GLU A 103 9.58 19.00 10.74
N LEU A 104 8.51 18.59 11.42
CA LEU A 104 7.13 19.00 11.14
C LEU A 104 6.66 20.03 12.17
N GLY A 105 5.83 20.98 11.73
CA GLY A 105 5.26 22.00 12.58
C GLY A 105 4.15 21.49 13.51
N PRO A 106 3.74 22.29 14.52
CA PRO A 106 2.70 21.93 15.49
C PRO A 106 1.33 21.68 14.84
N GLU A 107 1.07 22.18 13.63
CA GLU A 107 -0.15 21.96 12.87
C GLU A 107 -0.43 20.48 12.55
N TYR A 108 0.59 19.62 12.56
CA TYR A 108 0.44 18.18 12.33
C TYR A 108 0.19 17.37 13.61
N SER A 109 0.04 18.02 14.77
CA SER A 109 -0.17 17.34 16.05
C SER A 109 -1.35 16.38 16.02
N GLU A 110 -2.47 16.78 15.40
CA GLU A 110 -3.66 15.93 15.32
C GLU A 110 -3.44 14.68 14.48
N LEU A 111 -2.75 14.79 13.34
CA LEU A 111 -2.40 13.64 12.50
C LEU A 111 -1.53 12.63 13.26
N VAL A 112 -0.58 13.11 14.06
CA VAL A 112 0.26 12.23 14.88
C VAL A 112 -0.56 11.56 15.98
N ARG A 113 -1.53 12.25 16.58
CA ARG A 113 -2.45 11.69 17.58
C ARG A 113 -3.40 10.65 17.00
N GLU A 114 -3.95 10.89 15.83
CA GLU A 114 -4.82 9.93 15.12
C GLU A 114 -4.07 8.61 14.83
N HIS A 115 -2.77 8.69 14.59
CA HIS A 115 -1.95 7.56 14.16
C HIS A 115 -0.80 7.24 15.13
N LEU A 116 -0.96 7.47 16.44
CA LEU A 116 0.06 7.19 17.46
C LEU A 116 0.74 5.82 17.29
N PRO A 117 0.02 4.70 17.02
CA PRO A 117 0.66 3.41 16.88
C PRO A 117 1.71 3.39 15.78
N PHE A 118 1.53 4.13 14.68
CA PHE A 118 2.53 4.28 13.62
C PHE A 118 3.81 4.92 14.16
N PHE A 119 3.67 6.09 14.79
CA PHE A 119 4.79 6.90 15.24
C PHE A 119 5.53 6.31 16.45
N LYS A 120 4.92 5.40 17.22
CA LYS A 120 5.63 4.68 18.31
C LYS A 120 6.87 3.91 17.85
N ALA A 121 6.91 3.42 16.59
CA ALA A 121 8.05 2.66 16.09
C ALA A 121 9.11 3.55 15.42
N ALA A 122 10.33 3.57 15.98
CA ALA A 122 11.45 4.38 15.47
C ALA A 122 11.76 4.12 13.99
N LYS A 123 11.83 2.85 13.58
CA LYS A 123 12.07 2.48 12.16
C LYS A 123 11.03 3.07 11.20
N ARG A 124 9.76 3.17 11.62
CA ARG A 124 8.70 3.78 10.78
C ARG A 124 8.86 5.29 10.72
N ARG A 125 9.22 5.95 11.81
CA ARG A 125 9.52 7.40 11.81
C ARG A 125 10.70 7.72 10.89
N GLU A 126 11.76 6.92 10.94
CA GLU A 126 12.92 7.08 10.06
C GLU A 126 12.55 6.91 8.57
N ALA A 127 11.76 5.88 8.24
CA ALA A 127 11.29 5.65 6.88
C ALA A 127 10.32 6.76 6.41
N PHE A 128 9.42 7.19 7.29
CA PHE A 128 8.48 8.28 7.04
C PHE A 128 9.21 9.60 6.78
N LYS A 129 10.21 9.96 7.61
CA LYS A 129 11.02 11.16 7.45
C LYS A 129 11.70 11.25 6.09
N LYS A 130 12.14 10.12 5.52
CA LYS A 130 12.75 10.06 4.17
C LYS A 130 11.76 10.35 3.04
N GLY A 131 10.46 10.17 3.27
CA GLY A 131 9.41 10.24 2.24
C GLY A 131 8.57 11.52 2.24
N ILE A 132 8.81 12.44 3.19
CA ILE A 132 8.02 13.66 3.42
C ILE A 132 8.81 14.94 3.15
N ARG A 133 8.08 16.03 2.98
CA ARG A 133 8.57 17.41 3.01
C ARG A 133 7.80 18.20 4.07
N ALA A 134 8.41 19.23 4.65
CA ALA A 134 7.77 20.06 5.68
C ALA A 134 6.48 20.77 5.18
N SER A 135 6.36 20.99 3.87
CA SER A 135 5.19 21.61 3.23
C SER A 135 4.12 20.61 2.78
N ASP A 136 4.28 19.31 3.03
CA ASP A 136 3.34 18.29 2.59
C ASP A 136 2.02 18.37 3.37
N ASN A 137 0.89 18.34 2.68
CA ASN A 137 -0.41 18.35 3.34
C ASN A 137 -0.70 17.02 4.09
N PRO A 138 -1.65 17.01 5.04
CA PRO A 138 -1.99 15.80 5.81
C PRO A 138 -2.34 14.57 4.97
N GLU A 139 -3.01 14.76 3.83
CA GLU A 139 -3.36 13.66 2.91
C GLU A 139 -2.11 13.01 2.31
N ARG A 140 -1.13 13.81 1.90
CA ARG A 140 0.16 13.34 1.38
C ARG A 140 0.93 12.58 2.46
N LEU A 141 0.90 13.04 3.71
CA LEU A 141 1.51 12.37 4.84
C LEU A 141 0.89 10.99 5.10
N ARG A 142 -0.44 10.88 5.15
CA ARG A 142 -1.14 9.58 5.28
C ARG A 142 -0.76 8.60 4.16
N LEU A 143 -0.59 9.09 2.93
CA LEU A 143 -0.11 8.28 1.81
C LEU A 143 1.32 7.78 2.02
N VAL A 144 2.25 8.59 2.57
CA VAL A 144 3.59 8.09 2.96
C VAL A 144 3.47 7.03 4.05
N MET A 145 2.57 7.20 5.01
CA MET A 145 2.40 6.22 6.09
C MET A 145 1.92 4.87 5.54
N LEU A 146 0.98 4.86 4.59
CA LEU A 146 0.58 3.63 3.87
C LEU A 146 1.77 2.98 3.14
N ALA A 147 2.59 3.80 2.48
CA ALA A 147 3.77 3.33 1.77
C ALA A 147 4.76 2.66 2.72
N VAL A 148 5.03 3.28 3.87
CA VAL A 148 5.89 2.74 4.92
C VAL A 148 5.33 1.43 5.49
N CYS A 149 4.02 1.35 5.75
CA CYS A 149 3.39 0.13 6.26
C CYS A 149 3.41 -1.02 5.25
N SER A 150 3.31 -0.73 3.96
CA SER A 150 3.31 -1.74 2.89
C SER A 150 4.70 -2.03 2.31
N GLY A 151 5.72 -1.23 2.66
CA GLY A 151 7.07 -1.31 2.08
C GLY A 151 7.12 -0.89 0.61
N SER A 152 6.29 0.08 0.20
CA SER A 152 6.13 0.53 -1.17
C SER A 152 6.47 2.01 -1.35
N GLU A 153 6.35 2.50 -2.58
CA GLU A 153 6.34 3.94 -2.87
C GLU A 153 5.01 4.58 -2.46
N PRO A 154 4.96 5.91 -2.19
CA PRO A 154 3.74 6.62 -1.81
C PRO A 154 2.79 6.83 -2.99
N ARG A 155 2.28 5.72 -3.53
CA ARG A 155 1.29 5.63 -4.60
C ARG A 155 0.32 4.50 -4.25
N ILE A 156 -0.99 4.74 -4.39
CA ILE A 156 -2.00 3.74 -3.99
C ILE A 156 -1.82 2.42 -4.75
N ASP A 157 -1.50 2.47 -6.05
CA ASP A 157 -1.17 1.29 -6.84
C ASP A 157 -0.03 0.48 -6.23
N ALA A 158 1.06 1.14 -5.82
CA ALA A 158 2.24 0.47 -5.28
C ALA A 158 1.95 -0.16 -3.91
N VAL A 159 1.12 0.51 -3.10
CA VAL A 159 0.60 -0.05 -1.85
C VAL A 159 -0.21 -1.32 -2.14
N LEU A 160 -1.15 -1.26 -3.09
CA LEU A 160 -1.97 -2.41 -3.48
C LEU A 160 -1.16 -3.56 -4.06
N GLU A 161 -0.22 -3.30 -4.97
CA GLU A 161 0.70 -4.30 -5.53
C GLU A 161 1.41 -5.08 -4.41
N ASN A 162 1.92 -4.40 -3.38
CA ASN A 162 2.60 -5.03 -2.25
C ASN A 162 1.66 -5.79 -1.28
N LEU A 163 0.43 -5.30 -1.12
CA LEU A 163 -0.60 -5.96 -0.31
C LEU A 163 -1.11 -7.24 -1.01
N LEU A 164 -1.38 -7.16 -2.31
CA LEU A 164 -1.82 -8.29 -3.12
C LEU A 164 -0.70 -9.33 -3.28
N ALA A 165 0.56 -8.90 -3.34
CA ALA A 165 1.70 -9.82 -3.31
C ALA A 165 1.79 -10.63 -2.01
N GLU A 166 1.46 -10.02 -0.87
CA GLU A 166 1.38 -10.71 0.42
C GLU A 166 0.15 -11.62 0.51
N LEU A 167 -1.01 -11.13 0.05
CA LEU A 167 -2.24 -11.90 -0.01
C LEU A 167 -2.07 -13.17 -0.85
N ALA A 168 -1.40 -13.07 -2.00
CA ALA A 168 -1.07 -14.21 -2.84
C ALA A 168 -0.21 -15.24 -2.08
N GLN A 169 0.58 -14.86 -1.09
CA GLN A 169 1.34 -15.79 -0.26
C GLN A 169 0.55 -16.32 0.95
N GLY A 170 -0.72 -15.91 1.09
CA GLY A 170 -1.57 -16.25 2.23
C GLY A 170 -1.28 -15.41 3.48
N GLY A 171 -0.50 -14.34 3.36
CA GLY A 171 -0.21 -13.41 4.45
C GLY A 171 -1.17 -12.22 4.49
N ASP A 172 -1.21 -11.54 5.62
CA ASP A 172 -1.99 -10.32 5.83
C ASP A 172 -1.33 -9.33 6.81
N GLU A 173 -0.01 -9.48 7.03
CA GLU A 173 0.74 -8.69 8.01
C GLU A 173 0.73 -7.19 7.69
N LYS A 174 0.88 -6.80 6.42
CA LYS A 174 0.90 -5.39 6.00
C LYS A 174 -0.47 -4.74 6.13
N ILE A 175 -1.56 -5.42 5.75
CA ILE A 175 -2.90 -4.85 5.92
C ILE A 175 -3.27 -4.73 7.40
N ARG A 176 -2.94 -5.74 8.22
CA ARG A 176 -3.07 -5.65 9.67
C ARG A 176 -2.19 -4.55 10.27
N LEU A 177 -1.04 -4.25 9.67
CA LEU A 177 -0.20 -3.12 10.08
C LEU A 177 -0.88 -1.77 9.78
N ILE A 178 -1.48 -1.63 8.59
CA ILE A 178 -2.27 -0.45 8.20
C ILE A 178 -3.43 -0.24 9.20
N GLU A 179 -4.15 -1.30 9.54
CA GLU A 179 -5.24 -1.26 10.53
C GLU A 179 -4.74 -0.86 11.92
N ARG A 180 -3.67 -1.51 12.42
CA ARG A 180 -3.07 -1.16 13.72
C ARG A 180 -2.56 0.28 13.77
N CYS A 181 -2.15 0.84 12.63
CA CYS A 181 -1.73 2.24 12.51
C CYS A 181 -2.89 3.23 12.36
N GLY A 182 -4.15 2.76 12.39
CA GLY A 182 -5.33 3.62 12.25
C GLY A 182 -5.52 4.17 10.83
N LEU A 183 -4.91 3.56 9.82
CA LEU A 183 -4.93 4.04 8.44
C LEU A 183 -6.01 3.38 7.58
N GLN A 184 -6.78 2.43 8.14
CA GLN A 184 -7.78 1.64 7.40
C GLN A 184 -8.84 2.50 6.70
N ALA A 185 -9.48 3.43 7.42
CA ALA A 185 -10.53 4.27 6.85
C ALA A 185 -10.00 5.14 5.69
N TYR A 186 -8.79 5.69 5.86
CA TYR A 186 -8.11 6.44 4.81
C TYR A 186 -7.79 5.54 3.59
N PHE A 187 -7.22 4.34 3.83
CA PHE A 187 -6.89 3.39 2.77
C PHE A 187 -8.10 3.03 1.92
N TRP A 188 -9.19 2.57 2.55
CA TRP A 188 -10.38 2.15 1.81
C TRP A 188 -11.07 3.29 1.09
N LYS A 189 -11.10 4.50 1.67
CA LYS A 189 -11.58 5.69 0.97
C LYS A 189 -10.76 5.98 -0.29
N ARG A 190 -9.43 5.79 -0.25
CA ARG A 190 -8.59 5.94 -1.45
C ARG A 190 -8.89 4.85 -2.49
N VAL A 191 -9.09 3.61 -2.06
CA VAL A 191 -9.46 2.51 -2.96
C VAL A 191 -10.82 2.76 -3.62
N GLU A 192 -11.81 3.22 -2.86
CA GLU A 192 -13.12 3.61 -3.36
C GLU A 192 -13.02 4.76 -4.38
N CYS A 193 -12.32 5.85 -4.05
CA CYS A 193 -12.19 6.98 -4.96
C CYS A 193 -11.42 6.67 -6.25
N HIS A 194 -10.47 5.73 -6.22
CA HIS A 194 -9.62 5.40 -7.38
C HIS A 194 -10.18 4.26 -8.24
N TYR A 195 -10.85 3.29 -7.63
CA TYR A 195 -11.29 2.06 -8.34
C TYR A 195 -12.80 1.84 -8.27
N GLY A 196 -13.55 2.69 -7.57
CA GLY A 196 -15.01 2.54 -7.41
C GLY A 196 -15.40 1.30 -6.60
N TYR A 197 -14.51 0.74 -5.79
CA TYR A 197 -14.80 -0.42 -4.95
C TYR A 197 -15.56 -0.01 -3.68
N GLN A 198 -16.72 -0.65 -3.46
CA GLN A 198 -17.60 -0.40 -2.32
C GLN A 198 -18.03 -1.73 -1.71
N SER A 199 -17.78 -1.91 -0.41
CA SER A 199 -18.12 -3.14 0.33
C SER A 199 -18.20 -2.85 1.83
N GLU A 200 -19.08 -3.57 2.54
CA GLU A 200 -19.31 -3.43 3.98
C GLU A 200 -19.31 -4.81 4.68
N PRO A 201 -18.24 -5.20 5.39
CA PRO A 201 -16.95 -4.51 5.56
C PRO A 201 -16.02 -4.68 4.34
N PRO A 202 -15.17 -3.69 4.02
CA PRO A 202 -14.24 -3.79 2.90
C PRO A 202 -13.10 -4.77 3.21
N GLY A 203 -12.63 -5.50 2.19
CA GLY A 203 -11.57 -6.49 2.34
C GLY A 203 -10.73 -6.70 1.09
N LEU A 204 -9.44 -7.02 1.26
CA LEU A 204 -8.51 -7.16 0.13
C LEU A 204 -8.89 -8.30 -0.83
N LYS A 205 -9.40 -9.41 -0.30
CA LYS A 205 -9.83 -10.55 -1.11
C LYS A 205 -11.06 -10.21 -1.95
N ASP A 206 -12.01 -9.51 -1.35
CA ASP A 206 -13.22 -9.05 -2.03
C ASP A 206 -12.89 -8.00 -3.10
N PHE A 207 -12.04 -7.02 -2.77
CA PHE A 207 -11.52 -6.04 -3.73
C PHE A 207 -10.87 -6.68 -4.95
N VAL A 208 -9.99 -7.66 -4.78
CA VAL A 208 -9.31 -8.27 -5.92
C VAL A 208 -10.27 -9.09 -6.78
N ILE A 209 -11.26 -9.76 -6.19
CA ILE A 209 -12.32 -10.44 -6.94
C ILE A 209 -13.12 -9.43 -7.76
N ASP A 210 -13.57 -8.32 -7.16
CA ASP A 210 -14.29 -7.24 -7.85
C ASP A 210 -13.47 -6.65 -9.00
N LEU A 211 -12.18 -6.40 -8.76
CA LEU A 211 -11.26 -5.85 -9.77
C LEU A 211 -11.17 -6.77 -11.00
N PHE A 212 -10.88 -8.06 -10.80
CA PHE A 212 -10.78 -9.02 -11.90
C PHE A 212 -12.11 -9.23 -12.60
N LYS A 213 -13.21 -9.36 -11.84
CA LYS A 213 -14.56 -9.51 -12.38
C LYS A 213 -14.91 -8.34 -13.29
N TYR A 214 -14.73 -7.11 -12.81
CA TYR A 214 -15.01 -5.92 -13.60
C TYR A 214 -14.14 -5.84 -14.86
N CYS A 215 -12.82 -6.06 -14.75
CA CYS A 215 -11.94 -5.98 -15.90
C CYS A 215 -12.33 -7.01 -16.97
N TYR A 216 -12.72 -8.21 -16.55
CA TYR A 216 -13.24 -9.23 -17.44
C TYR A 216 -14.57 -8.81 -18.07
N GLU A 217 -15.60 -8.53 -17.25
CA GLU A 217 -16.94 -8.14 -17.70
C GLU A 217 -16.93 -6.93 -18.64
N ARG A 218 -16.09 -5.94 -18.37
CA ARG A 218 -15.95 -4.73 -19.19
C ARG A 218 -15.48 -5.07 -20.61
N ASN A 219 -14.48 -5.93 -20.72
CA ASN A 219 -13.93 -6.30 -22.03
C ASN A 219 -14.82 -7.27 -22.81
N VAL A 220 -15.60 -8.10 -22.11
CA VAL A 220 -16.56 -8.99 -22.75
C VAL A 220 -17.92 -8.33 -23.03
N GLY A 221 -18.06 -7.03 -22.76
CA GLY A 221 -19.27 -6.25 -23.05
C GLY A 221 -20.45 -6.52 -22.11
N LEU A 222 -20.19 -7.02 -20.90
CA LEU A 222 -21.21 -7.29 -19.88
C LEU A 222 -21.49 -6.07 -18.97
N THR A 223 -20.63 -5.05 -18.99
CA THR A 223 -20.83 -3.82 -18.22
C THR A 223 -20.38 -2.56 -18.96
N ASP A 224 -21.17 -1.51 -18.81
CA ASP A 224 -20.91 -0.17 -19.34
C ASP A 224 -20.41 0.81 -18.27
N VAL A 225 -20.23 0.34 -17.04
CA VAL A 225 -19.71 1.17 -15.94
C VAL A 225 -18.26 1.55 -16.23
N ASP A 226 -17.96 2.84 -16.13
CA ASP A 226 -16.62 3.38 -16.35
C ASP A 226 -15.80 3.38 -15.05
N ARG A 227 -14.77 2.53 -15.02
CA ARG A 227 -13.73 2.42 -13.98
C ARG A 227 -12.40 2.12 -14.66
N ASP A 228 -12.04 2.92 -15.66
CA ASP A 228 -10.85 2.71 -16.50
C ASP A 228 -9.55 2.56 -15.68
N GLU A 229 -9.46 3.18 -14.50
CA GLU A 229 -8.35 3.00 -13.56
C GLU A 229 -8.15 1.53 -13.15
N CYS A 230 -9.21 0.73 -13.04
CA CYS A 230 -9.13 -0.71 -12.78
C CYS A 230 -8.35 -1.43 -13.90
N LEU A 231 -8.66 -1.13 -15.16
CA LEU A 231 -8.02 -1.74 -16.32
C LEU A 231 -6.54 -1.35 -16.40
N VAL A 232 -6.24 -0.07 -16.16
CA VAL A 232 -4.86 0.45 -16.14
C VAL A 232 -4.05 -0.24 -15.05
N PHE A 233 -4.61 -0.33 -13.84
CA PHE A 233 -3.95 -0.96 -12.71
C PHE A 233 -3.71 -2.46 -12.96
N LEU A 234 -4.73 -3.20 -13.41
CA LEU A 234 -4.62 -4.63 -13.65
C LEU A 234 -3.58 -4.95 -14.74
N ASN A 235 -3.58 -4.19 -15.84
CA ASN A 235 -2.60 -4.36 -16.92
C ASN A 235 -1.17 -4.06 -16.44
N ARG A 236 -0.98 -2.96 -15.71
CA ARG A 236 0.32 -2.62 -15.14
C ARG A 236 0.80 -3.68 -14.15
N TRP A 237 -0.09 -4.19 -13.29
CA TRP A 237 0.24 -5.20 -12.30
C TRP A 237 0.61 -6.54 -12.95
N LYS A 238 -0.17 -6.96 -13.96
CA LYS A 238 0.11 -8.13 -14.80
C LYS A 238 1.51 -8.08 -15.41
N ASP A 239 1.91 -6.93 -15.94
CA ASP A 239 3.19 -6.76 -16.62
C ASP A 239 4.36 -6.40 -15.68
N ASN A 240 4.11 -6.32 -14.36
CA ASN A 240 5.12 -5.99 -13.36
C ASN A 240 6.04 -7.20 -13.07
N VAL A 241 7.34 -7.06 -13.34
CA VAL A 241 8.35 -8.12 -13.14
C VAL A 241 8.43 -8.62 -11.68
N HIS A 242 8.22 -7.74 -10.70
CA HIS A 242 8.31 -8.09 -9.28
C HIS A 242 7.03 -8.74 -8.74
N HIS A 243 5.88 -8.41 -9.33
CA HIS A 243 4.57 -8.84 -8.84
C HIS A 243 3.84 -9.83 -9.76
N GLY A 244 4.37 -10.15 -10.93
CA GLY A 244 3.75 -11.04 -11.91
C GLY A 244 3.41 -12.42 -11.34
N LYS A 245 4.29 -13.02 -10.53
CA LYS A 245 3.98 -14.32 -9.87
C LYS A 245 2.80 -14.24 -8.91
N ALA A 246 2.67 -13.13 -8.18
CA ALA A 246 1.53 -12.91 -7.30
C ALA A 246 0.25 -12.70 -8.09
N TYR A 247 0.33 -11.94 -9.19
CA TYR A 247 -0.75 -11.79 -10.15
C TYR A 247 -1.20 -13.14 -10.69
N GLU A 248 -0.29 -13.97 -11.21
CA GLU A 248 -0.63 -15.27 -11.79
C GLU A 248 -1.36 -16.18 -10.79
N LYS A 249 -0.91 -16.20 -9.53
CA LYS A 249 -1.53 -16.99 -8.47
C LYS A 249 -2.94 -16.50 -8.16
N LEU A 250 -3.12 -15.19 -7.95
CA LEU A 250 -4.44 -14.61 -7.67
C LEU A 250 -5.38 -14.74 -8.87
N ALA A 251 -4.89 -14.56 -10.09
CA ALA A 251 -5.67 -14.75 -11.31
C ALA A 251 -6.19 -16.19 -11.41
N HIS A 252 -5.38 -17.20 -11.03
CA HIS A 252 -5.83 -18.59 -11.00
C HIS A 252 -6.91 -18.83 -9.94
N GLU A 253 -6.69 -18.40 -8.70
CA GLU A 253 -7.67 -18.55 -7.61
C GLU A 253 -8.99 -17.84 -7.91
N ILE A 254 -8.93 -16.63 -8.50
CA ILE A 254 -10.12 -15.85 -8.84
C ILE A 254 -10.86 -16.45 -10.05
N ALA A 255 -10.14 -17.01 -11.02
CA ALA A 255 -10.77 -17.70 -12.15
C ALA A 255 -11.65 -18.87 -11.69
N GLU A 256 -11.21 -19.61 -10.67
CA GLU A 256 -12.00 -20.67 -10.04
C GLU A 256 -13.23 -20.12 -9.30
N ILE A 257 -13.05 -19.07 -8.49
CA ILE A 257 -14.13 -18.42 -7.73
C ILE A 257 -15.22 -17.88 -8.66
N LEU A 258 -14.82 -17.23 -9.75
CA LEU A 258 -15.73 -16.62 -10.72
C LEU A 258 -16.25 -17.61 -11.77
N GLN A 259 -15.82 -18.88 -11.73
CA GLN A 259 -16.18 -19.92 -12.70
C GLN A 259 -15.93 -19.47 -14.16
N ILE A 260 -14.81 -18.78 -14.39
CA ILE A 260 -14.48 -18.18 -15.69
C ILE A 260 -14.46 -19.23 -16.81
N GLU A 261 -14.10 -20.48 -16.50
CA GLU A 261 -14.09 -21.57 -17.49
C GLU A 261 -15.47 -21.80 -18.13
N ASP A 262 -16.56 -21.76 -17.35
CA ASP A 262 -17.90 -22.04 -17.84
C ASP A 262 -18.38 -20.97 -18.83
N ASP A 263 -18.06 -19.71 -18.54
CA ASP A 263 -18.36 -18.57 -19.41
C ASP A 263 -17.50 -18.60 -20.68
N LEU A 264 -16.19 -18.90 -20.57
CA LEU A 264 -15.28 -19.02 -21.72
C LEU A 264 -15.71 -20.11 -22.72
N ARG A 265 -16.35 -21.19 -22.25
CA ARG A 265 -16.87 -22.26 -23.14
C ARG A 265 -17.93 -21.74 -24.12
N GLN A 266 -18.64 -20.67 -23.78
CA GLN A 266 -19.68 -20.09 -24.64
C GLN A 266 -19.15 -18.98 -25.55
N ARG A 267 -17.89 -18.56 -25.37
CA ARG A 267 -17.29 -17.45 -26.11
C ARG A 267 -16.57 -17.91 -27.37
N ASP A 268 -16.50 -16.98 -28.32
CA ASP A 268 -15.86 -17.14 -29.62
C ASP A 268 -14.46 -16.49 -29.67
N LEU A 269 -13.71 -16.72 -30.74
CA LEU A 269 -12.36 -16.15 -30.88
C LEU A 269 -12.35 -14.61 -30.95
N LYS A 270 -13.40 -14.00 -31.53
CA LYS A 270 -13.45 -12.55 -31.72
C LYS A 270 -13.51 -11.82 -30.39
N SER A 271 -14.28 -12.32 -29.43
CA SER A 271 -14.37 -11.74 -28.09
C SER A 271 -13.13 -11.99 -27.23
N LEU A 272 -12.37 -13.06 -27.48
CA LEU A 272 -11.23 -13.46 -26.64
C LEU A 272 -9.87 -12.95 -27.12
N ARG A 273 -9.72 -12.61 -28.41
CA ARG A 273 -8.40 -12.39 -29.04
C ARG A 273 -7.52 -11.37 -28.31
N ASP A 274 -8.12 -10.33 -27.76
CA ASP A 274 -7.41 -9.19 -27.15
C ASP A 274 -7.32 -9.32 -25.60
N LEU A 275 -7.77 -10.43 -25.01
CA LEU A 275 -7.80 -10.64 -23.56
C LEU A 275 -6.69 -11.56 -23.05
N ASP A 276 -6.07 -11.19 -21.93
CA ASP A 276 -5.01 -12.00 -21.31
C ASP A 276 -5.02 -11.97 -19.77
N TYR A 277 -6.19 -11.75 -19.15
CA TYR A 277 -6.33 -11.69 -17.69
C TYR A 277 -6.20 -13.04 -16.98
N PHE A 278 -6.62 -14.12 -17.64
CA PHE A 278 -6.59 -15.46 -17.08
C PHE A 278 -5.92 -16.43 -18.05
N SER A 279 -5.12 -17.36 -17.54
CA SER A 279 -4.50 -18.39 -18.39
C SER A 279 -5.52 -19.31 -19.09
N LEU A 280 -6.75 -19.40 -18.57
CA LEU A 280 -7.86 -20.11 -19.18
C LEU A 280 -8.27 -19.52 -20.55
N ILE A 281 -8.03 -18.22 -20.76
CA ILE A 281 -8.34 -17.55 -22.04
C ILE A 281 -7.46 -18.13 -23.15
N ASP A 282 -6.14 -18.24 -22.91
CA ASP A 282 -5.23 -18.85 -23.89
C ASP A 282 -5.58 -20.33 -24.16
N GLN A 283 -5.96 -21.08 -23.11
CA GLN A 283 -6.44 -22.47 -23.29
C GLN A 283 -7.68 -22.53 -24.20
N ARG A 284 -8.67 -21.67 -23.97
CA ARG A 284 -9.89 -21.62 -24.80
C ARG A 284 -9.57 -21.21 -26.23
N ILE A 285 -8.71 -20.21 -26.43
CA ILE A 285 -8.26 -19.79 -27.76
C ILE A 285 -7.59 -20.95 -28.49
N LEU A 286 -6.71 -21.69 -27.84
CA LEU A 286 -6.02 -22.85 -28.43
C LEU A 286 -7.00 -23.95 -28.86
N VAL A 287 -7.99 -24.28 -28.02
CA VAL A 287 -9.05 -25.23 -28.37
C VAL A 287 -9.81 -24.77 -29.62
N LEU A 288 -10.23 -23.51 -29.65
CA LEU A 288 -10.97 -22.95 -30.79
C LEU A 288 -10.13 -22.90 -32.09
N LEU A 289 -8.82 -22.61 -31.99
CA LEU A 289 -7.90 -22.68 -33.12
C LEU A 289 -7.77 -24.11 -33.64
N LEU A 290 -7.58 -25.08 -32.74
CA LEU A 290 -7.47 -26.50 -33.11
C LEU A 290 -8.75 -27.02 -33.76
N GLU A 291 -9.92 -26.72 -33.19
CA GLU A 291 -11.21 -27.07 -33.78
C GLU A 291 -11.38 -26.43 -35.16
N GLY A 292 -11.02 -25.15 -35.31
CA GLY A 292 -11.07 -24.44 -36.59
C GLY A 292 -10.20 -25.07 -37.67
N ILE A 293 -9.01 -25.55 -37.30
CA ILE A 293 -8.07 -26.23 -38.19
C ILE A 293 -8.58 -27.65 -38.55
N VAL A 294 -8.98 -28.44 -37.55
CA VAL A 294 -9.40 -29.84 -37.73
C VAL A 294 -10.67 -29.92 -38.57
N PHE A 295 -11.66 -29.06 -38.29
CA PHE A 295 -12.91 -29.01 -39.03
C PHE A 295 -12.85 -28.15 -40.29
N ARG A 296 -11.69 -27.54 -40.60
CA ARG A 296 -11.46 -26.67 -41.76
C ARG A 296 -12.46 -25.50 -41.88
N THR A 297 -12.83 -24.93 -40.75
CA THR A 297 -13.78 -23.79 -40.68
C THR A 297 -13.07 -22.44 -40.53
N MET A 298 -11.74 -22.44 -40.45
CA MET A 298 -10.90 -21.26 -40.24
C MET A 298 -9.93 -21.05 -41.39
N ALA A 299 -9.79 -19.80 -41.85
CA ALA A 299 -8.78 -19.44 -42.84
C ALA A 299 -7.39 -19.37 -42.20
N LEU A 300 -6.34 -19.72 -42.97
CA LEU A 300 -4.95 -19.64 -42.52
C LEU A 300 -4.61 -18.22 -42.01
N ALA A 301 -5.05 -17.18 -42.74
CA ALA A 301 -4.75 -15.80 -42.39
C ALA A 301 -5.26 -15.43 -40.98
N ASP A 302 -6.47 -15.85 -40.63
CA ASP A 302 -7.06 -15.60 -39.30
C ASP A 302 -6.28 -16.32 -38.19
N CYS A 303 -5.93 -17.60 -38.42
CA CYS A 303 -5.12 -18.38 -37.50
C CYS A 303 -3.76 -17.71 -37.23
N VAL A 304 -3.07 -17.31 -38.31
CA VAL A 304 -1.77 -16.64 -38.22
C VAL A 304 -1.86 -15.30 -37.49
N GLU A 305 -2.90 -14.50 -37.76
CA GLU A 305 -3.12 -13.24 -37.06
C GLU A 305 -3.32 -13.47 -35.55
N ILE A 306 -4.18 -14.42 -35.17
CA ILE A 306 -4.46 -14.72 -33.76
C ILE A 306 -3.18 -15.17 -33.06
N VAL A 307 -2.44 -16.15 -33.60
CA VAL A 307 -1.19 -16.62 -33.00
C VAL A 307 -0.19 -15.47 -32.84
N ARG A 308 -0.04 -14.63 -33.89
CA ARG A 308 0.86 -13.47 -33.83
C ARG A 308 0.48 -12.50 -32.73
N ARG A 309 -0.82 -12.21 -32.53
CA ARG A 309 -1.29 -11.37 -31.42
C ARG A 309 -0.98 -12.02 -30.08
N ARG A 310 -1.25 -13.33 -29.94
CA ARG A 310 -0.98 -14.05 -28.69
C ARG A 310 0.49 -14.08 -28.30
N ARG A 311 1.45 -14.01 -29.23
CA ARG A 311 2.89 -13.90 -28.89
C ARG A 311 3.24 -12.72 -27.98
N MET A 312 2.41 -11.68 -27.95
CA MET A 312 2.57 -10.51 -27.09
C MET A 312 1.79 -10.59 -25.77
N SER A 313 1.00 -11.64 -25.55
CA SER A 313 0.19 -11.80 -24.33
C SER A 313 1.03 -12.22 -23.14
N HIS A 314 0.54 -11.92 -21.94
CA HIS A 314 1.20 -12.29 -20.69
C HIS A 314 1.46 -13.80 -20.57
N TRP A 315 0.47 -14.62 -20.93
CA TRP A 315 0.51 -16.07 -20.73
C TRP A 315 1.18 -16.85 -21.87
N TYR A 316 1.57 -16.21 -22.97
CA TYR A 316 2.13 -16.89 -24.14
C TYR A 316 3.27 -17.84 -23.79
N ARG A 317 4.19 -17.42 -22.91
CA ARG A 317 5.35 -18.24 -22.51
C ARG A 317 4.95 -19.61 -21.97
N LYS A 318 3.79 -19.73 -21.31
CA LYS A 318 3.27 -20.99 -20.77
C LYS A 318 2.75 -21.92 -21.86
N PHE A 319 2.32 -21.37 -23.00
CA PHE A 319 1.66 -22.09 -24.09
C PHE A 319 2.40 -22.01 -25.43
N ALA A 320 3.64 -21.52 -25.44
CA ALA A 320 4.38 -21.18 -26.65
C ALA A 320 4.46 -22.36 -27.62
N ASP A 321 4.85 -23.55 -27.11
CA ASP A 321 4.97 -24.76 -27.93
C ASP A 321 3.65 -25.15 -28.61
N VAL A 322 2.52 -24.99 -27.90
CA VAL A 322 1.19 -25.33 -28.42
C VAL A 322 0.78 -24.32 -29.50
N TYR A 323 1.01 -23.03 -29.26
CA TYR A 323 0.73 -21.99 -30.26
C TYR A 323 1.59 -22.16 -31.52
N GLU A 324 2.86 -22.50 -31.39
CA GLU A 324 3.75 -22.75 -32.53
C GLU A 324 3.35 -24.03 -33.28
N ALA A 325 2.93 -25.09 -32.57
CA ALA A 325 2.39 -26.29 -33.20
C ALA A 325 1.12 -25.99 -34.02
N VAL A 326 0.19 -25.20 -33.47
CA VAL A 326 -1.03 -24.74 -34.16
C VAL A 326 -0.68 -23.94 -35.42
N TYR A 327 0.27 -23.01 -35.31
CA TYR A 327 0.75 -22.20 -36.43
C TYR A 327 1.32 -23.05 -37.56
N HIS A 328 2.22 -23.99 -37.25
CA HIS A 328 2.82 -24.87 -38.24
C HIS A 328 1.84 -25.89 -38.82
N ALA A 329 0.88 -26.39 -38.03
CA ALA A 329 -0.18 -27.26 -38.52
C ALA A 329 -1.07 -26.55 -39.55
N ALA A 330 -1.46 -25.30 -39.28
CA ALA A 330 -2.24 -24.50 -40.22
C ALA A 330 -1.47 -24.25 -41.53
N LEU A 331 -0.18 -23.90 -41.45
CA LEU A 331 0.67 -23.75 -42.63
C LEU A 331 0.79 -25.04 -43.44
N PHE A 332 1.05 -26.16 -42.76
CA PHE A 332 1.20 -27.46 -43.40
C PHE A 332 -0.08 -27.86 -44.16
N LEU A 333 -1.26 -27.70 -43.55
CA LEU A 333 -2.52 -28.04 -44.21
C LEU A 333 -2.81 -27.16 -45.42
N GLN A 334 -2.46 -25.88 -45.36
CA GLN A 334 -2.57 -24.98 -46.51
C GLN A 334 -1.61 -25.43 -47.64
N TYR A 335 -0.33 -25.65 -47.33
CA TYR A 335 0.64 -26.12 -48.32
C TYR A 335 0.27 -27.47 -48.92
N PHE A 336 -0.28 -28.39 -48.11
CA PHE A 336 -0.76 -29.68 -48.58
C PHE A 336 -1.99 -29.54 -49.50
N HIS A 337 -2.87 -28.58 -49.22
CA HIS A 337 -4.01 -28.28 -50.10
C HIS A 337 -3.59 -27.65 -51.42
N ASP A 338 -2.60 -26.75 -51.38
CA ASP A 338 -2.04 -26.09 -52.56
C ASP A 338 -1.07 -26.99 -53.35
N LEU A 339 -0.74 -28.18 -52.82
CA LEU A 339 0.14 -29.14 -53.47
C LEU A 339 -0.61 -29.81 -54.62
N ASP A 340 -0.29 -29.41 -55.85
CA ASP A 340 -0.81 -30.06 -57.04
C ASP A 340 -0.02 -31.35 -57.30
N VAL A 341 -0.66 -32.50 -57.07
CA VAL A 341 -0.08 -33.83 -57.29
C VAL A 341 -0.65 -34.41 -58.59
N GLU A 342 -0.60 -33.65 -59.67
CA GLU A 342 -0.81 -34.21 -61.00
C GLU A 342 0.49 -34.87 -61.48
N VAL A 343 0.46 -36.21 -61.55
CA VAL A 343 1.49 -36.98 -62.23
C VAL A 343 1.08 -37.12 -63.69
N GLU A 344 1.73 -36.38 -64.59
CA GLU A 344 1.38 -36.30 -66.03
C GLU A 344 1.38 -37.66 -66.76
N SER A 345 2.07 -38.69 -66.25
CA SER A 345 1.93 -40.08 -66.72
C SER A 345 2.52 -41.10 -65.73
N ALA A 346 2.10 -42.36 -65.84
CA ALA A 346 2.70 -43.47 -65.09
C ALA A 346 4.23 -43.62 -65.32
N ALA A 347 4.76 -43.13 -66.44
CA ALA A 347 6.20 -43.13 -66.71
C ALA A 347 6.97 -42.05 -65.94
N ALA A 348 6.30 -40.97 -65.49
CA ALA A 348 6.88 -39.91 -64.67
C ALA A 348 6.90 -40.25 -63.17
N ALA A 349 6.06 -41.20 -62.72
CA ALA A 349 5.97 -41.62 -61.31
C ALA A 349 7.08 -42.57 -60.83
N ILE A 350 7.91 -43.12 -61.74
CA ILE A 350 8.89 -44.19 -61.44
C ILE A 350 10.35 -43.67 -61.51
N ARG A 351 10.59 -42.36 -61.53
CA ARG A 351 11.96 -41.81 -61.47
C ARG A 351 12.41 -41.41 -60.08
#